data_AF-A0A8T7ARL1-F1
#
_entry.id   AF-A0A8T7ARL1-F1
#
_cell.length_a   1.000
_cell.length_b   1.000
_cell.length_c   1.000
_cell.angle_alpha   90.00
_cell.angle_beta   90.00
_cell.angle_gamma   90.00
#
_symmetry.space_group_name_H-M   'P 1'
#
loop_
_entity.id
_entity.type
_entity.pdbx_description
1 polymer ?
#
loop_
_entity_poly.entity_id
_entity_poly.type
_entity_poly.pdbx_seq_one_letter_code
_entity_poly.pdbx_strand_id
1 'polypeptide(L)'
;MLDWADRTGRFFENLLLALLLGGMTLLACTQIFLRETGFGSLLWGDEAVRLMVLWIAMVAGVAAAREDRHISIDVLSRFLPDRLQAFAAAIVALFTAALCFALAWYGNTMVQLAIEFEDILLVDMPAWIFQAIVPVSFFLMGWRYLIWFFRRVRTVFTGSAA
;
A
#
# COMPACT_ATOMS: atom_id res chain seq x y z
N MET A 1 1.92 -17.23 20.54
CA MET A 1 1.42 -15.87 20.85
C MET A 1 1.57 -14.91 19.66
N LEU A 2 2.70 -14.93 18.94
CA LEU A 2 2.91 -14.13 17.72
C LEU A 2 1.89 -14.43 16.59
N ASP A 3 1.49 -15.70 16.42
CA ASP A 3 0.58 -16.12 15.34
C ASP A 3 -0.85 -15.55 15.46
N TRP A 4 -1.29 -15.21 16.67
CA TRP A 4 -2.63 -14.66 16.91
C TRP A 4 -2.70 -13.18 16.51
N ALA A 5 -1.65 -12.40 16.80
CA ALA A 5 -1.53 -11.01 16.35
C ALA A 5 -1.49 -10.93 14.81
N ASP A 6 -0.74 -11.83 14.17
CA ASP A 6 -0.65 -11.91 12.70
C ASP A 6 -1.96 -12.35 12.03
N ARG A 7 -2.75 -13.24 12.65
CA ARG A 7 -4.10 -13.59 12.14
C ARG A 7 -5.08 -12.45 12.30
N THR A 8 -5.06 -11.78 13.45
CA THR A 8 -5.99 -10.69 13.75
C THR A 8 -5.74 -9.51 12.81
N GLY A 9 -4.48 -9.13 12.58
CA GLY A 9 -4.11 -8.10 11.61
C GLY A 9 -4.59 -8.40 10.19
N ARG A 10 -4.38 -9.63 9.70
CA ARG A 10 -4.87 -10.06 8.37
C ARG A 10 -6.40 -10.00 8.25
N PHE A 11 -7.12 -10.37 9.31
CA PHE A 11 -8.57 -10.32 9.29
C PHE A 11 -9.06 -8.87 9.16
N PHE A 12 -8.49 -7.95 9.95
CA PHE A 12 -8.84 -6.53 9.85
C PHE A 12 -8.50 -5.93 8.50
N GLU A 13 -7.33 -6.24 7.95
CA GLU A 13 -6.90 -5.77 6.63
C GLU A 13 -7.82 -6.28 5.51
N ASN A 14 -8.11 -7.58 5.49
CA ASN A 14 -9.02 -8.17 4.51
C ASN A 14 -10.45 -7.66 4.67
N LEU A 15 -10.92 -7.47 5.91
CA LEU A 15 -12.24 -6.91 6.18
C LEU A 15 -12.32 -5.46 5.70
N LEU A 16 -11.30 -4.64 5.97
CA LEU A 16 -11.23 -3.26 5.52
C LEU A 16 -11.23 -3.18 3.99
N LEU A 17 -10.42 -4.00 3.32
CA LEU A 17 -10.39 -4.10 1.86
C LEU A 17 -11.73 -4.55 1.28
N ALA A 18 -12.36 -5.57 1.88
CA ALA A 18 -13.66 -6.07 1.45
C ALA A 18 -14.76 -5.01 1.61
N LEU A 19 -14.77 -4.28 2.72
CA LEU A 19 -15.71 -3.19 2.97
C LEU A 19 -15.50 -2.03 2.01
N LEU A 20 -14.25 -1.63 1.76
CA LEU A 20 -13.95 -0.56 0.80
C LEU A 20 -14.31 -0.96 -0.63
N LEU A 21 -13.95 -2.16 -1.07
CA LEU A 21 -14.29 -2.65 -2.42
C LEU A 21 -15.79 -2.84 -2.61
N GLY A 22 -16.45 -3.46 -1.64
CA GLY A 22 -17.90 -3.65 -1.64
C GLY A 22 -18.64 -2.32 -1.62
N GLY A 23 -18.21 -1.40 -0.75
CA GLY A 23 -18.74 -0.05 -0.67
C GLY A 23 -18.56 0.72 -1.97
N MET A 24 -17.36 0.70 -2.58
CA MET A 24 -17.07 1.36 -3.85
C MET A 24 -17.96 0.82 -4.97
N THR A 25 -18.15 -0.50 -5.02
CA THR A 25 -18.99 -1.17 -6.01
C THR A 25 -20.46 -0.76 -5.84
N LEU A 26 -20.96 -0.77 -4.61
CA LEU A 26 -22.33 -0.32 -4.31
C LEU A 26 -22.54 1.16 -4.64
N LEU A 27 -21.56 2.02 -4.34
CA LEU A 27 -21.59 3.44 -4.68
C LEU A 27 -21.66 3.65 -6.19
N ALA A 28 -20.81 2.95 -6.95
CA ALA A 28 -20.80 3.01 -8.41
C ALA A 28 -22.12 2.50 -9.00
N CYS A 29 -22.66 1.38 -8.50
CA CYS A 29 -23.98 0.89 -8.91
C CYS A 29 -25.09 1.91 -8.62
N THR A 30 -25.03 2.56 -7.46
CA THR A 30 -26.00 3.59 -7.05
C THR A 30 -25.92 4.82 -7.95
N GLN A 31 -24.73 5.28 -8.29
CA GLN A 31 -24.52 6.40 -9.22
C GLN A 31 -25.08 6.09 -10.62
N ILE A 32 -24.83 4.88 -11.14
CA ILE A 32 -25.37 4.45 -12.43
C ILE A 32 -26.91 4.44 -12.37
N PHE A 33 -27.49 3.84 -11.32
CA PHE A 33 -28.94 3.78 -11.16
C PHE A 33 -29.59 5.17 -11.07
N LEU A 34 -29.03 6.08 -10.28
CA LEU A 34 -29.51 7.46 -10.13
C LEU A 34 -29.49 8.23 -11.46
N ARG A 35 -28.45 8.00 -12.27
CA ARG A 35 -28.29 8.63 -13.58
C ARG A 35 -29.35 8.15 -14.57
N GLU A 36 -29.62 6.85 -14.60
CA GLU A 36 -30.62 6.25 -15.51
C GLU A 36 -32.07 6.58 -15.11
N THR A 37 -32.32 6.77 -13.81
CA THR A 37 -33.66 7.13 -13.28
C THR A 37 -33.95 8.63 -13.35
N GLY A 38 -32.99 9.46 -13.78
CA GLY A 38 -33.17 10.89 -13.98
C GLY A 38 -33.15 11.72 -12.69
N PHE A 39 -32.79 11.13 -11.54
CA PHE A 39 -32.64 11.85 -10.27
C PHE A 39 -31.31 12.64 -10.17
N GLY A 40 -30.44 12.55 -11.19
CA GLY A 40 -29.14 13.21 -11.25
C GLY A 40 -27.98 12.32 -10.82
N SER A 41 -26.84 12.90 -10.46
CA SER A 41 -25.67 12.19 -9.89
C SER A 41 -25.35 12.72 -8.49
N LEU A 42 -24.74 11.87 -7.66
CA LEU A 42 -24.21 12.30 -6.36
C LEU A 42 -23.00 13.20 -6.60
N LEU A 43 -23.09 14.47 -6.21
CA LEU A 43 -22.02 15.47 -6.34
C LEU A 43 -20.70 15.01 -5.71
N TRP A 44 -20.77 14.32 -4.57
CA TRP A 44 -19.63 13.80 -3.83
C TRP A 44 -19.24 12.37 -4.22
N GLY A 45 -20.03 11.71 -5.08
CA GLY A 45 -19.85 10.28 -5.36
C GLY A 45 -18.54 10.00 -6.09
N ASP A 46 -18.16 10.84 -7.04
CA ASP A 46 -16.92 10.68 -7.82
C ASP A 46 -15.67 10.86 -6.92
N GLU A 47 -15.73 11.82 -6.01
CA GLU A 47 -14.70 12.08 -5.00
C GLU A 47 -14.59 10.92 -4.00
N ALA A 48 -15.72 10.41 -3.50
CA ALA A 48 -15.74 9.25 -2.61
C ALA A 48 -15.14 8.02 -3.27
N VAL A 49 -15.49 7.73 -4.53
CA VAL A 49 -14.91 6.60 -5.27
C VAL A 49 -13.39 6.76 -5.40
N ARG A 50 -12.91 7.98 -5.72
CA ARG A 50 -11.47 8.26 -5.79
C ARG A 50 -10.75 8.03 -4.46
N LEU A 51 -11.37 8.46 -3.36
CA LEU A 51 -10.85 8.24 -2.01
C LEU A 51 -10.84 6.74 -1.64
N MET A 52 -11.88 6.00 -2.00
CA MET A 52 -11.94 4.56 -1.76
C MET A 52 -10.84 3.83 -2.53
N VAL A 53 -10.62 4.17 -3.81
CA VAL A 53 -9.51 3.61 -4.61
C VAL A 53 -8.16 3.92 -3.98
N LEU A 54 -7.94 5.16 -3.49
CA LEU A 54 -6.72 5.54 -2.79
C LEU A 54 -6.48 4.65 -1.57
N TRP A 55 -7.50 4.49 -0.71
CA TRP A 55 -7.41 3.69 0.49
C TRP A 55 -7.19 2.20 0.18
N ILE A 56 -7.91 1.66 -0.81
CA ILE A 56 -7.72 0.28 -1.28
C ILE A 56 -6.28 0.08 -1.76
N ALA A 57 -5.76 0.98 -2.61
CA ALA A 57 -4.42 0.88 -3.15
C ALA A 57 -3.35 0.91 -2.05
N MET A 58 -3.51 1.79 -1.06
CA MET A 58 -2.57 1.91 0.05
C MET A 58 -2.60 0.68 0.97
N VAL A 59 -3.78 0.25 1.40
CA VAL A 59 -3.93 -0.93 2.27
C VAL A 59 -3.49 -2.19 1.53
N ALA A 60 -3.93 -2.39 0.28
CA ALA A 60 -3.52 -3.54 -0.52
C ALA A 60 -2.01 -3.55 -0.81
N GLY A 61 -1.39 -2.37 -0.95
CA GLY A 61 0.05 -2.24 -1.09
C GLY A 61 0.80 -2.69 0.16
N VAL A 62 0.33 -2.32 1.35
CA VAL A 62 0.91 -2.77 2.63
C VAL A 62 0.76 -4.29 2.77
N ALA A 63 -0.40 -4.83 2.39
CA ALA A 63 -0.67 -6.27 2.30
C ALA A 63 0.31 -6.97 1.36
N ALA A 64 0.51 -6.42 0.16
CA ALA A 64 1.37 -7.00 -0.85
C ALA A 64 2.85 -6.99 -0.43
N ALA A 65 3.30 -5.92 0.22
CA ALA A 65 4.64 -5.82 0.81
C ALA A 65 4.85 -6.82 1.97
N ARG A 66 3.77 -7.38 2.51
CA ARG A 66 3.82 -8.40 3.57
C ARG A 66 4.11 -9.80 3.05
N GLU A 67 3.51 -10.20 1.93
CA GLU A 67 3.70 -11.54 1.36
C GLU A 67 5.01 -11.68 0.55
N ASP A 68 5.89 -10.67 0.54
CA ASP A 68 7.16 -10.68 -0.22
C ASP A 68 6.95 -11.09 -1.68
N ARG A 69 5.81 -10.68 -2.27
CA ARG A 69 5.50 -10.91 -3.69
C ARG A 69 6.30 -10.01 -4.62
N HIS A 70 7.52 -9.63 -4.23
CA HIS A 70 8.48 -9.28 -5.25
C HIS A 70 8.60 -10.51 -6.12
N ILE A 71 8.12 -10.39 -7.36
CA ILE A 71 8.17 -11.42 -8.39
C ILE A 71 9.64 -11.80 -8.49
N SER A 72 10.02 -12.82 -7.72
CA SER A 72 11.29 -13.50 -7.87
C SER A 72 11.21 -13.99 -9.30
N ILE A 73 12.03 -13.43 -10.18
CA ILE A 73 12.10 -13.90 -11.56
C ILE A 73 12.70 -15.31 -11.44
N ASP A 74 11.83 -16.30 -11.24
CA ASP A 74 12.18 -17.71 -11.02
C ASP A 74 12.97 -18.28 -12.19
N VAL A 75 12.92 -17.59 -13.32
CA VAL A 75 13.72 -17.91 -14.51
C VAL A 75 15.19 -17.54 -14.31
N LEU A 76 15.50 -16.43 -13.64
CA LEU A 76 16.88 -15.98 -13.44
C LEU A 76 17.53 -16.66 -12.22
N SER A 77 16.73 -17.07 -11.22
CA SER A 77 17.20 -17.84 -10.06
C SER A 77 17.72 -19.23 -10.44
N ARG A 78 17.21 -19.84 -11.52
CA ARG A 78 17.68 -21.15 -12.01
C ARG A 78 19.09 -21.14 -12.60
N PHE A 79 19.61 -19.99 -12.99
CA PHE A 79 20.93 -19.87 -13.64
C PHE A 79 22.00 -19.22 -12.75
N LEU A 80 21.63 -18.66 -11.59
CA LEU A 80 22.56 -17.97 -10.69
C LEU A 80 22.84 -18.77 -9.41
N PRO A 81 24.06 -18.73 -8.86
CA PRO A 81 24.37 -19.29 -7.54
C PRO A 81 23.54 -18.61 -6.44
N ASP A 82 23.11 -19.38 -5.43
CA ASP A 82 22.27 -18.92 -4.32
C ASP A 82 22.76 -17.63 -3.64
N ARG A 83 24.10 -17.46 -3.56
CA ARG A 83 24.73 -16.28 -2.96
C ARG A 83 24.53 -15.00 -3.80
N LEU A 84 24.63 -15.08 -5.12
CA LEU A 84 24.39 -13.93 -6.01
C LEU A 84 22.91 -13.58 -6.04
N GLN A 85 22.02 -14.58 -6.01
CA GLN A 85 20.58 -14.34 -5.92
C GLN A 85 20.20 -13.64 -4.61
N ALA A 86 20.78 -14.06 -3.48
CA ALA A 86 20.55 -13.43 -2.20
C ALA A 86 21.09 -11.98 -2.15
N PHE A 87 22.24 -11.72 -2.76
CA PHE A 87 22.82 -10.38 -2.86
C PHE A 87 22.00 -9.45 -3.77
N ALA A 88 21.58 -9.92 -4.94
CA ALA A 88 20.71 -9.18 -5.84
C ALA A 88 19.37 -8.83 -5.18
N ALA A 89 18.75 -9.80 -4.49
CA ALA A 89 17.53 -9.58 -3.73
C ALA A 89 17.71 -8.53 -2.61
N ALA A 90 18.86 -8.53 -1.93
CA ALA A 90 19.17 -7.51 -0.92
C ALA A 90 19.29 -6.11 -1.54
N ILE A 91 19.98 -5.97 -2.67
CA ILE A 91 20.08 -4.67 -3.37
C ILE A 91 18.70 -4.17 -3.80
N VAL A 92 17.87 -5.05 -4.37
CA VAL A 92 16.49 -4.70 -4.77
C VAL A 92 15.68 -4.25 -3.55
N ALA A 93 15.73 -4.98 -2.44
CA ALA A 93 15.03 -4.61 -1.21
C ALA A 93 15.49 -3.25 -0.66
N LEU A 94 16.80 -2.95 -0.71
CA LEU A 94 17.34 -1.67 -0.29
C LEU A 94 16.87 -0.53 -1.21
N PHE A 95 16.90 -0.74 -2.53
CA PHE A 95 16.42 0.23 -3.50
C PHE A 95 14.92 0.49 -3.34
N THR A 96 14.11 -0.55 -3.20
CA THR A 96 12.68 -0.44 -2.94
C THR A 96 12.39 0.28 -1.62
N ALA A 97 13.14 -0.02 -0.55
CA ALA A 97 13.02 0.70 0.71
C ALA A 97 13.32 2.20 0.56
N ALA A 98 14.41 2.55 -0.13
CA ALA A 98 14.77 3.94 -0.40
C ALA A 98 13.69 4.67 -1.21
N LEU A 99 13.14 4.01 -2.25
CA LEU A 99 12.05 4.56 -3.04
C LEU A 99 10.79 4.78 -2.20
N CYS A 100 10.41 3.82 -1.36
CA CYS A 100 9.28 3.95 -0.45
C CYS A 100 9.47 5.11 0.53
N PHE A 101 10.67 5.31 1.10
CA PHE A 101 10.94 6.45 1.97
C PHE A 101 10.89 7.79 1.22
N ALA A 102 11.40 7.85 -0.01
CA ALA A 102 11.28 9.03 -0.85
C ALA A 102 9.81 9.36 -1.14
N LEU A 103 8.99 8.35 -1.48
CA LEU A 103 7.55 8.53 -1.69
C LEU A 103 6.82 8.93 -0.41
N ALA A 104 7.23 8.42 0.76
CA ALA A 104 6.68 8.86 2.03
C ALA A 104 6.98 10.34 2.31
N TRP A 105 8.19 10.80 1.98
CA TRP A 105 8.57 12.21 2.08
C TRP A 105 7.68 13.10 1.20
N TYR A 106 7.57 12.77 -0.09
CA TYR A 106 6.70 13.51 -1.01
C TYR A 106 5.23 13.43 -0.61
N GLY A 107 4.77 12.30 -0.08
CA GLY A 107 3.42 12.15 0.45
C GLY A 107 3.17 13.09 1.63
N ASN A 108 4.16 13.28 2.52
CA ASN A 108 4.05 14.25 3.61
C ASN A 108 4.03 15.69 3.10
N THR A 109 4.85 16.03 2.09
CA THR A 109 4.79 17.34 1.43
C THR A 109 3.42 17.58 0.79
N MET A 110 2.82 16.56 0.17
CA MET A 110 1.48 16.64 -0.41
C MET A 110 0.42 16.95 0.66
N VAL A 111 0.50 16.30 1.82
CA VAL A 111 -0.40 16.55 2.96
C VAL A 111 -0.23 17.97 3.51
N GLN A 112 1.01 18.46 3.62
CA GLN A 112 1.28 19.83 4.05
C GLN A 112 0.70 20.85 3.07
N LEU A 113 0.85 20.59 1.77
CA LEU A 113 0.30 21.43 0.71
C LEU A 113 -1.24 21.49 0.79
N ALA A 114 -1.89 20.36 1.03
CA ALA A 114 -3.34 20.29 1.21
C ALA A 114 -3.84 21.07 2.45
N ILE A 115 -3.02 21.15 3.50
CA ILE A 115 -3.32 21.99 4.68
C ILE A 115 -3.14 23.47 4.35
N GLU A 116 -2.06 23.83 3.63
CA GLU A 116 -1.73 25.22 3.27
C GLU A 116 -2.77 25.85 2.33
N PHE A 117 -3.27 25.09 1.36
CA PHE A 117 -4.30 25.55 0.44
C PHE A 117 -5.74 25.34 0.93
N GLU A 118 -5.92 24.81 2.14
CA GLU A 118 -7.23 24.47 2.72
C GLU A 118 -8.08 23.60 1.76
N ASP A 119 -7.45 22.61 1.14
CA ASP A 119 -8.11 21.72 0.19
C ASP A 119 -9.27 20.99 0.88
N ILE A 120 -10.46 21.16 0.31
CA ILE A 120 -11.68 20.47 0.74
C ILE A 120 -11.98 19.29 -0.21
N LEU A 121 -12.24 18.12 0.38
CA LEU A 121 -12.63 16.89 -0.30
C LEU A 121 -13.86 16.33 0.39
N LEU A 122 -14.83 15.83 -0.38
CA LEU A 122 -16.18 15.56 0.14
C LEU A 122 -16.81 16.85 0.71
N VAL A 123 -18.13 16.86 0.88
CA VAL A 123 -18.87 18.04 1.36
C VAL A 123 -18.24 18.59 2.65
N ASP A 124 -17.45 19.66 2.51
CA ASP A 124 -16.73 20.41 3.56
C ASP A 124 -15.76 19.61 4.46
N MET A 125 -15.16 18.50 3.98
CA MET A 125 -14.14 17.80 4.79
C MET A 125 -12.69 18.15 4.37
N PRO A 126 -11.75 18.25 5.33
CA PRO A 126 -10.36 18.53 5.00
C PRO A 126 -9.71 17.37 4.24
N ALA A 127 -9.08 17.67 3.11
CA ALA A 127 -8.45 16.67 2.24
C ALA A 127 -7.32 15.87 2.92
N TRP A 128 -6.58 16.54 3.80
CA TRP A 128 -5.38 16.00 4.44
C TRP A 128 -5.64 14.74 5.26
N ILE A 129 -6.85 14.59 5.84
CA ILE A 129 -7.23 13.41 6.63
C ILE A 129 -7.19 12.15 5.76
N PHE A 130 -7.73 12.25 4.55
CA PHE A 130 -7.79 11.13 3.62
C PHE A 130 -6.46 10.87 2.93
N GLN A 131 -5.67 11.92 2.70
CA GLN A 131 -4.38 11.84 2.02
C GLN A 131 -3.25 11.36 2.94
N ALA A 132 -3.37 11.53 4.26
CA ALA A 132 -2.38 11.09 5.25
C ALA A 132 -2.09 9.58 5.23
N ILE A 133 -3.01 8.77 4.71
CA ILE A 133 -2.76 7.33 4.52
C ILE A 133 -1.59 7.05 3.56
N VAL A 134 -1.32 7.95 2.60
CA VAL A 134 -0.25 7.80 1.61
C VAL A 134 1.13 7.79 2.26
N PRO A 135 1.57 8.85 2.98
CA PRO A 135 2.88 8.83 3.64
C PRO A 135 2.99 7.73 4.68
N VAL A 136 1.91 7.43 5.42
CA VAL A 136 1.89 6.35 6.42
C VAL A 136 2.13 4.99 5.76
N SER A 137 1.44 4.70 4.66
CA SER A 137 1.54 3.40 3.98
C SER A 137 2.91 3.20 3.34
N PHE A 138 3.43 4.22 2.65
CA PHE A 138 4.77 4.16 2.07
C PHE A 138 5.86 4.06 3.14
N PHE A 139 5.71 4.74 4.28
CA PHE A 139 6.64 4.59 5.40
C PHE A 139 6.64 3.17 5.96
N LEU A 140 5.46 2.57 6.18
CA LEU A 140 5.33 1.19 6.64
C LEU A 140 5.93 0.19 5.64
N MET A 141 5.68 0.36 4.34
CA MET A 141 6.29 -0.47 3.30
C MET A 141 7.82 -0.34 3.30
N GLY A 142 8.34 0.90 3.32
CA GLY A 142 9.78 1.16 3.32
C GLY A 142 10.49 0.57 4.53
N TRP A 143 9.91 0.75 5.72
CA TRP A 143 10.41 0.15 6.97
C TRP A 143 10.46 -1.37 6.87
N ARG A 144 9.44 -1.98 6.29
CA ARG A 144 9.35 -3.42 6.13
C ARG A 144 10.42 -3.94 5.17
N TYR A 145 10.58 -3.34 4.00
CA TYR A 145 11.63 -3.72 3.04
C TYR A 145 13.03 -3.55 3.62
N LEU A 146 13.24 -2.55 4.47
CA LEU A 146 14.49 -2.35 5.19
C LEU A 146 14.78 -3.50 6.18
N ILE A 147 13.76 -4.01 6.90
CA ILE A 147 13.91 -5.22 7.73
C ILE A 147 14.25 -6.45 6.87
N TRP A 148 13.59 -6.62 5.72
CA TRP A 148 13.87 -7.71 4.79
C TRP A 148 15.31 -7.67 4.28
N PHE A 149 15.80 -6.47 3.92
CA PHE A 149 17.19 -6.24 3.54
C PHE A 149 18.16 -6.74 4.63
N PHE A 150 17.98 -6.33 5.88
CA PHE A 150 18.86 -6.75 6.98
C PHE A 150 18.83 -8.27 7.21
N ARG A 151 17.65 -8.89 7.10
CA ARG A 151 17.53 -10.36 7.20
C ARG A 151 18.28 -11.06 6.06
N ARG A 152 18.15 -10.56 4.82
CA ARG A 152 18.79 -11.14 3.64
C ARG A 152 20.31 -10.98 3.66
N VAL A 153 20.79 -9.81 4.08
CA VAL A 153 22.22 -9.56 4.31
C VAL A 153 22.77 -10.54 5.35
N ARG A 154 22.06 -10.72 6.47
CA ARG A 154 22.47 -11.68 7.50
C ARG A 154 22.56 -13.11 6.95
N THR A 155 21.61 -13.55 6.13
CA THR A 155 21.66 -14.89 5.50
C THR A 155 22.83 -15.08 4.53
N VAL A 156 23.28 -14.02 3.87
CA VAL A 156 24.49 -14.06 3.00
C VAL A 156 25.75 -14.20 3.85
N PHE A 157 25.84 -13.48 4.98
CA PHE A 157 27.02 -13.49 5.86
C PHE A 157 27.10 -14.71 6.78
N THR A 158 25.97 -15.20 7.30
CA THR A 158 25.91 -16.41 8.15
C THR A 158 25.74 -17.66 7.31
N GLY A 159 26.29 -17.68 6.09
CA GLY A 159 25.94 -18.61 5.01
C GLY A 159 25.59 -19.98 5.53
N SER A 160 24.42 -20.50 5.12
CA SER A 160 23.96 -21.84 5.52
C SER A 160 25.11 -22.82 5.35
N ALA A 161 25.72 -23.14 6.49
CA ALA A 161 26.36 -24.41 6.70
C ALA A 161 25.20 -25.39 6.83
N ALA A 162 25.26 -26.43 6.00
CA ALA A 162 24.26 -27.46 5.74
C ALA A 162 23.18 -27.07 4.73
#